data_AF-A0AAW2LGH3-F1
#
_entry.id   AF-A0AAW2LGH3-F1
#
_cell.length_a   1.000
_cell.length_b   1.000
_cell.length_c   1.000
_cell.angle_alpha   90.00
_cell.angle_beta   90.00
_cell.angle_gamma   90.00
#
_symmetry.space_group_name_H-M   'P 1'
#
loop_
_entity.id
_entity.type
_entity.pdbx_description
1 polymer ?
#
loop_
_entity_poly.entity_id
_entity_poly.type
_entity_poly.pdbx_seq_one_letter_code
_entity_poly.pdbx_strand_id
1 'polypeptide(L)'
;MDVLTHASLKDETFMMRVVLMWIVNDLSAYRMTSGWSIAGVMGCSVCMEDTRAFYLQNSKKAYYFDYHRQFLLMEHPYRRNKKSFTKNRILRKVARPRLTGEQIHGWIEEFSVAVEVKEADWSIAKNQKMIKQCE
;
A
#
# COMPACT_ATOMS: atom_id res chain seq x y z
N MET A 1 -11.62 17.58 19.06
CA MET A 1 -12.70 16.68 19.48
C MET A 1 -12.69 16.65 20.99
N ASP A 2 -13.85 16.82 21.60
CA ASP A 2 -13.99 16.85 23.06
C ASP A 2 -14.41 15.46 23.53
N VAL A 3 -13.60 14.84 24.40
CA VAL A 3 -13.77 13.45 24.87
C VAL A 3 -13.83 13.44 26.39
N LEU A 4 -14.93 12.95 26.93
CA LEU A 4 -15.07 12.73 28.37
C LEU A 4 -14.15 11.58 28.79
N THR A 5 -13.14 11.87 29.61
CA THR A 5 -12.09 10.91 29.99
C THR A 5 -12.06 10.75 31.50
N HIS A 6 -11.92 9.51 31.98
CA HIS A 6 -11.82 9.18 33.39
C HIS A 6 -10.37 8.87 33.78
N ALA A 7 -9.83 9.58 34.77
CA ALA A 7 -8.49 9.37 35.32
C ALA A 7 -8.55 8.46 36.55
N SER A 8 -8.19 7.19 36.38
CA SER A 8 -8.23 6.19 37.47
C SER A 8 -7.31 6.50 38.65
N LEU A 9 -6.23 7.25 38.42
CA LEU A 9 -5.30 7.63 39.49
C LEU A 9 -5.95 8.56 40.54
N LYS A 10 -6.90 9.40 40.10
CA LYS A 10 -7.57 10.39 40.96
C LYS A 10 -9.06 10.13 41.14
N ASP A 11 -9.62 9.14 40.44
CA ASP A 11 -11.05 8.84 40.39
C ASP A 11 -11.90 10.05 39.97
N GLU A 12 -11.43 10.77 38.94
CA GLU A 12 -12.04 12.00 38.46
C GLU A 12 -12.31 11.94 36.96
N THR A 13 -13.40 12.58 36.53
CA THR A 13 -13.76 12.68 35.11
C THR A 13 -13.55 14.11 34.64
N PHE A 14 -12.86 14.29 33.51
CA PHE A 14 -12.60 15.61 32.94
C PHE A 14 -12.79 15.61 31.42
N MET A 15 -13.01 16.81 30.87
CA MET A 15 -13.11 17.01 29.43
C MET A 15 -11.73 17.12 28.80
N MET A 16 -11.32 16.11 28.05
CA MET A 16 -10.07 16.11 27.30
C MET A 16 -10.30 16.66 25.89
N ARG A 17 -9.50 17.65 25.49
CA ARG A 17 -9.47 18.14 24.11
C ARG A 17 -8.41 17.38 23.32
N VAL A 18 -8.84 16.64 22.31
CA VAL A 18 -7.96 15.82 21.46
C VAL A 18 -7.91 16.37 20.04
N VAL A 19 -6.71 16.38 19.46
CA VAL A 19 -6.45 16.68 18.05
C VAL A 19 -5.76 15.45 17.43
N LEU A 20 -6.31 14.92 16.34
CA LEU A 20 -5.67 13.86 15.56
C LEU A 20 -4.62 14.49 14.64
N MET A 21 -3.34 14.20 14.87
CA MET A 21 -2.27 14.71 13.99
C MET A 21 -2.00 13.74 12.83
N TRP A 22 -1.73 12.47 13.12
CA TRP A 22 -1.48 11.44 12.13
C TRP A 22 -1.87 10.07 12.66
N ILE A 23 -2.30 9.18 11.76
CA ILE A 23 -2.55 7.78 12.08
C ILE A 23 -1.30 6.98 11.70
N VAL A 24 -0.66 6.35 12.68
CA VAL A 24 0.40 5.36 12.40
C VAL A 24 -0.28 4.03 12.15
N ASN A 25 -0.43 3.67 10.87
CA ASN A 25 -0.98 2.38 10.47
C ASN A 25 0.18 1.39 10.26
N ASP A 26 0.05 0.19 10.81
CA ASP A 26 0.85 -0.95 10.36
C ASP A 26 0.35 -1.44 8.99
N LEU A 27 1.02 -2.43 8.40
CA LEU A 27 0.61 -2.96 7.09
C LEU A 27 -0.82 -3.55 7.12
N SER A 28 -1.22 -4.15 8.24
CA SER A 28 -2.55 -4.74 8.41
C SER A 28 -3.65 -3.67 8.45
N ALA A 29 -3.45 -2.61 9.23
CA ALA A 29 -4.34 -1.46 9.28
C ALA A 29 -4.36 -0.71 7.93
N TYR A 30 -3.21 -0.61 7.25
CA TYR A 30 -3.14 -0.04 5.90
C TYR A 30 -4.02 -0.82 4.91
N ARG A 31 -3.97 -2.16 4.93
CA ARG A 31 -4.85 -3.01 4.09
C ARG A 31 -6.32 -2.67 4.29
N MET A 32 -6.75 -2.52 5.54
CA MET A 32 -8.15 -2.25 5.87
C MET A 32 -8.57 -0.84 5.48
N THR A 33 -7.72 0.15 5.75
CA THR A 33 -8.04 1.57 5.55
C THR A 33 -7.95 2.01 4.09
N SER A 34 -7.01 1.45 3.32
CA SER A 34 -6.83 1.80 1.90
C SER A 34 -7.54 0.86 0.93
N GLY A 35 -8.03 -0.29 1.41
CA GLY A 35 -8.50 -1.37 0.53
C GLY A 35 -7.38 -2.02 -0.30
N TRP A 36 -6.12 -1.67 -0.06
CA TRP A 36 -4.98 -2.15 -0.83
C TRP A 36 -4.56 -3.56 -0.40
N SER A 37 -4.33 -4.47 -1.35
CA SER A 37 -3.82 -5.80 -1.02
C SER A 37 -2.35 -5.71 -0.59
N ILE A 38 -2.07 -6.09 0.66
CA ILE A 38 -0.70 -6.32 1.15
C ILE A 38 -0.17 -7.71 0.78
N ALA A 39 -1.01 -8.56 0.18
CA ALA A 39 -0.68 -9.92 -0.22
C ALA A 39 -0.48 -10.03 -1.74
N GLY A 40 0.30 -11.03 -2.15
CA GLY A 40 0.52 -11.33 -3.56
C GLY A 40 1.48 -10.36 -4.22
N VAL A 41 1.29 -10.11 -5.52
CA VAL A 41 2.17 -9.29 -6.37
C VAL A 41 2.04 -7.79 -6.11
N MET A 42 0.86 -7.35 -5.67
CA MET A 42 0.52 -5.95 -5.39
C MET A 42 0.88 -5.52 -3.97
N GLY A 43 1.57 -6.35 -3.18
CA GLY A 43 1.82 -6.10 -1.76
C GLY A 43 2.67 -4.87 -1.42
N CYS A 44 3.37 -4.27 -2.40
CA CYS A 44 4.23 -3.13 -2.14
C CYS A 44 3.41 -1.82 -2.10
N SER A 45 3.24 -1.22 -0.93
CA SER A 45 2.55 0.07 -0.76
C SER A 45 3.28 1.26 -1.40
N VAL A 46 4.59 1.15 -1.64
CA VAL A 46 5.39 2.21 -2.27
C VAL A 46 5.28 2.14 -3.79
N CYS A 47 5.35 0.93 -4.35
CA CYS A 47 5.31 0.74 -5.80
C CYS A 47 3.89 0.64 -6.32
N MET A 48 2.94 0.22 -5.48
CA MET A 48 1.55 0.01 -5.85
C MET A 48 1.43 -0.84 -7.12
N GLU A 49 0.66 -0.39 -8.10
CA GLU A 49 0.48 -1.01 -9.42
C GLU A 49 1.76 -1.05 -10.28
N ASP A 50 2.73 -0.17 -10.03
CA ASP A 50 3.99 -0.12 -10.78
C ASP A 50 4.93 -1.30 -10.44
N THR A 51 4.58 -2.13 -9.45
CA THR A 51 5.38 -3.29 -9.04
C THR A 51 5.67 -4.24 -10.20
N ARG A 52 6.90 -4.75 -10.26
CA ARG A 52 7.29 -5.84 -11.20
C ARG A 52 7.52 -7.15 -10.47
N ALA A 53 6.84 -7.35 -9.35
CA ALA A 53 6.81 -8.64 -8.71
C ALA A 53 6.16 -9.67 -9.64
N PHE A 54 6.44 -10.94 -9.39
CA PHE A 54 5.88 -12.05 -10.16
C PHE A 54 5.68 -13.26 -9.26
N TYR A 55 4.80 -14.17 -9.66
CA TYR A 55 4.66 -15.45 -8.99
C TYR A 55 5.72 -16.44 -9.47
N LEU A 56 6.38 -17.12 -8.53
CA LEU A 56 7.17 -18.29 -8.86
C LEU A 56 6.24 -19.42 -9.29
N GLN A 57 6.50 -20.03 -10.45
CA GLN A 57 5.62 -21.04 -11.06
C GLN A 57 5.32 -22.21 -10.11
N ASN A 58 6.34 -22.71 -9.41
CA ASN A 58 6.19 -23.92 -8.60
C ASN A 58 5.63 -23.64 -7.20
N SER A 59 5.99 -22.53 -6.58
CA SER A 59 5.57 -22.22 -5.20
C SER A 59 4.33 -21.33 -5.14
N LYS A 60 3.93 -20.71 -6.27
CA LYS A 60 2.86 -19.70 -6.36
C LYS A 60 3.03 -18.54 -5.36
N LYS A 61 4.25 -18.34 -4.86
CA LYS A 61 4.59 -17.23 -3.95
C LYS A 61 4.98 -16.02 -4.77
N ALA A 62 4.48 -14.85 -4.35
CA ALA A 62 4.90 -13.59 -4.92
C ALA A 62 6.35 -13.31 -4.56
N TYR A 63 7.12 -12.90 -5.56
CA TYR A 63 8.55 -12.64 -5.43
C TYR A 63 8.89 -11.26 -6.00
N TYR A 64 9.69 -10.51 -5.25
CA TYR A 64 10.02 -9.10 -5.49
C TYR A 64 11.49 -8.94 -5.91
N PHE A 65 11.98 -9.86 -6.74
CA PHE A 65 13.38 -9.83 -7.17
C PHE A 65 13.68 -8.61 -8.00
N ASP A 66 14.90 -8.09 -7.86
CA ASP A 66 15.51 -7.15 -8.80
C ASP A 66 14.86 -5.75 -8.91
N TYR A 67 13.64 -5.59 -8.39
CA TYR A 67 12.87 -4.37 -8.53
C TYR A 67 13.34 -3.27 -7.56
N HIS A 68 13.83 -3.64 -6.38
CA HIS A 68 14.36 -2.71 -5.36
C HIS A 68 15.52 -1.84 -5.86
N ARG A 69 16.24 -2.26 -6.92
CA ARG A 69 17.32 -1.45 -7.51
C ARG A 69 16.84 -0.09 -8.05
N GLN A 70 15.53 0.08 -8.27
CA GLN A 70 14.96 1.33 -8.78
C GLN A 70 15.03 2.49 -7.78
N PHE A 71 15.28 2.18 -6.51
CA PHE A 71 15.45 3.17 -5.44
C PHE A 71 16.89 3.67 -5.33
N LEU A 72 17.84 3.04 -6.04
CA LEU A 72 19.24 3.48 -6.06
C LEU A 72 19.40 4.70 -6.96
N LEU A 73 20.44 5.51 -6.77
CA LEU A 73 20.77 6.60 -7.70
C LEU A 73 21.03 6.08 -9.13
N MET A 74 20.81 6.91 -10.14
CA MET A 74 20.88 6.52 -11.56
C MET A 74 22.28 6.03 -11.96
N GLU A 75 23.33 6.59 -11.36
CA GLU A 75 24.72 6.23 -11.60
C GLU A 75 25.15 4.97 -10.83
N HIS A 76 24.30 4.44 -9.93
CA HIS A 76 24.70 3.34 -9.06
C HIS A 76 25.09 2.09 -9.87
N PRO A 77 26.28 1.50 -9.68
CA PRO A 77 26.79 0.38 -10.49
C PRO A 77 25.82 -0.81 -10.56
N TYR A 78 25.10 -1.09 -9.47
CA TYR A 78 24.13 -2.17 -9.41
C TYR A 78 22.98 -2.02 -10.39
N ARG A 79 22.60 -0.82 -10.84
CA ARG A 79 21.59 -0.65 -11.90
C ARG A 79 22.03 -1.25 -13.24
N ARG A 80 23.34 -1.31 -13.49
CA ARG A 80 23.95 -1.84 -14.73
C ARG A 80 24.50 -3.26 -14.58
N ASN A 81 24.44 -3.83 -13.37
CA ASN A 81 24.92 -5.17 -13.10
C ASN A 81 23.97 -6.23 -13.71
N LYS A 82 24.43 -6.87 -14.79
CA LYS A 82 23.72 -7.92 -15.54
C LYS A 82 23.99 -9.34 -15.04
N LYS A 83 24.94 -9.51 -14.11
CA LYS A 83 25.45 -10.81 -13.64
C LYS A 83 24.86 -11.23 -12.30
N SER A 84 24.82 -10.32 -11.32
CA SER A 84 24.36 -10.63 -9.95
C SER A 84 22.84 -10.55 -9.76
N PHE A 85 22.13 -10.04 -10.77
CA PHE A 85 20.69 -9.79 -10.73
C PHE A 85 19.99 -10.50 -11.89
N THR A 86 18.78 -10.07 -12.28
CA THR A 86 18.09 -10.62 -13.45
C THR A 86 19.01 -10.59 -14.67
N LYS A 87 19.24 -11.78 -15.24
CA LYS A 87 20.22 -12.01 -16.30
C LYS A 87 19.98 -11.04 -17.46
N ASN A 88 21.07 -10.42 -17.92
CA ASN A 88 21.07 -9.50 -19.05
C ASN A 88 20.18 -8.25 -18.91
N ARG A 89 19.71 -7.94 -17.70
CA ARG A 89 18.83 -6.79 -17.46
C ARG A 89 19.60 -5.61 -16.87
N ILE A 90 19.42 -4.44 -17.50
CA ILE A 90 19.82 -3.14 -16.94
C ILE A 90 18.55 -2.43 -16.49
N LEU A 91 18.58 -1.86 -15.29
CA LEU A 91 17.47 -1.09 -14.77
C LEU A 91 17.64 0.40 -15.11
N ARG A 92 16.85 0.87 -16.08
CA ARG A 92 16.77 2.30 -16.46
C ARG A 92 15.63 3.05 -15.78
N LYS A 93 14.55 2.35 -15.40
CA LYS A 93 13.39 2.95 -14.74
C LYS A 93 13.79 3.45 -13.35
N VAL A 94 13.29 4.61 -12.96
CA VAL A 94 13.43 5.16 -11.60
C VAL A 94 12.21 4.76 -10.80
N ALA A 95 12.35 4.66 -9.48
CA ALA A 95 11.20 4.49 -8.59
C ALA A 95 10.15 5.56 -8.88
N ARG A 96 8.88 5.20 -8.77
CA ARG A 96 7.80 6.19 -8.70
C ARG A 96 8.14 7.18 -7.58
N PRO A 97 8.02 8.49 -7.81
CA PRO A 97 8.09 9.47 -6.73
C PRO A 97 7.08 9.13 -5.64
N ARG A 98 7.40 9.44 -4.39
CA ARG A 98 6.39 9.36 -3.33
C ARG A 98 5.23 10.27 -3.69
N LEU A 99 4.02 9.73 -3.65
CA LEU A 99 2.82 10.51 -3.92
C LEU A 99 2.61 11.53 -2.80
N THR A 100 2.13 12.71 -3.18
CA THR A 100 1.67 13.71 -2.22
C THR A 100 0.30 13.31 -1.64
N GLY A 101 -0.07 13.91 -0.50
CA GLY A 101 -1.40 13.68 0.08
C GLY A 101 -2.53 13.98 -0.90
N GLU A 102 -2.42 15.05 -1.68
CA GLU A 102 -3.39 15.43 -2.72
C GLU A 102 -3.49 14.40 -3.84
N GLN A 103 -2.35 13.87 -4.31
CA GLN A 103 -2.34 12.82 -5.33
C GLN A 103 -2.97 11.53 -4.82
N ILE A 104 -2.68 11.16 -3.57
CA ILE A 104 -3.30 9.99 -2.93
C ILE A 104 -4.81 10.21 -2.76
N HIS A 105 -5.21 11.41 -2.33
CA HIS A 105 -6.63 11.75 -2.15
C HIS A 105 -7.40 11.67 -3.47
N GLY A 106 -6.91 12.32 -4.52
CA GLY A 106 -7.57 12.27 -5.84
C GLY A 106 -7.62 10.85 -6.41
N TRP A 107 -6.56 10.05 -6.19
CA TRP A 107 -6.56 8.65 -6.53
C TRP A 107 -7.65 7.89 -5.75
N ILE A 108 -7.72 8.05 -4.42
CA ILE A 108 -8.77 7.43 -3.59
C ILE A 108 -10.16 7.85 -4.07
N GLU A 109 -10.42 9.12 -4.36
CA GLU A 109 -11.71 9.59 -4.87
C GLU A 109 -12.11 8.92 -6.19
N GLU A 110 -11.16 8.69 -7.09
CA GLU A 110 -11.39 7.96 -8.34
C GLU A 110 -11.76 6.48 -8.11
N PHE A 111 -11.23 5.86 -7.04
CA PHE A 111 -11.58 4.50 -6.62
C PHE A 111 -12.81 4.44 -5.70
N SER A 112 -13.19 5.55 -5.07
CA SER A 112 -14.32 5.67 -4.13
C SER A 112 -15.65 5.82 -4.88
N VAL A 113 -15.94 4.90 -5.80
CA VAL A 113 -17.35 4.59 -6.07
C VAL A 113 -17.83 3.77 -4.89
N ALA A 114 -18.44 4.44 -3.91
CA ALA A 114 -19.05 3.80 -2.76
C ALA A 114 -20.07 2.76 -3.24
N VAL A 115 -19.76 1.48 -3.03
CA VAL A 115 -20.77 0.43 -3.05
C VAL A 115 -21.49 0.55 -1.71
N GLU A 116 -22.76 0.94 -1.71
CA GLU A 116 -23.64 0.67 -0.57
C GLU A 116 -23.74 -0.85 -0.44
N VAL A 117 -22.91 -1.45 0.41
CA VAL A 117 -22.96 -2.89 0.66
C VAL A 117 -24.09 -3.14 1.65
N LYS A 118 -25.24 -3.60 1.15
CA LYS A 118 -26.25 -4.23 2.02
C LYS A 118 -25.66 -5.52 2.57
N GLU A 119 -25.99 -5.85 3.81
CA GLU A 119 -25.36 -6.88 4.66
C GLU A 119 -25.22 -8.28 4.01
N ALA A 120 -26.01 -8.57 2.96
CA ALA A 120 -25.97 -9.81 2.19
C ALA A 120 -24.90 -9.86 1.06
N ASP A 121 -24.28 -8.73 0.70
CA ASP A 121 -23.46 -8.60 -0.52
C ASP A 121 -21.94 -8.65 -0.27
N TRP A 122 -21.49 -9.04 0.93
CA TRP A 122 -20.06 -9.19 1.26
C TRP A 122 -19.32 -10.12 0.28
N SER A 123 -20.05 -11.07 -0.32
CA SER A 123 -19.55 -12.00 -1.34
C SER A 123 -19.30 -11.35 -2.71
N ILE A 124 -19.94 -10.21 -2.99
CA ILE A 124 -20.01 -9.56 -4.31
C ILE A 124 -19.19 -8.27 -4.38
N ALA A 125 -18.92 -7.60 -3.25
CA ALA A 125 -18.05 -6.42 -3.18
C ALA A 125 -16.54 -6.74 -3.34
N LYS A 126 -16.19 -7.64 -4.25
CA LYS A 126 -14.85 -7.72 -4.81
C LYS A 126 -14.75 -6.64 -5.89
N ASN A 127 -14.19 -5.48 -5.52
CA ASN A 127 -13.84 -4.39 -6.42
C ASN A 127 -13.33 -4.89 -7.79
N GLN A 128 -14.23 -5.00 -8.77
CA GLN A 128 -13.95 -5.59 -10.09
C GLN A 128 -12.94 -4.76 -10.90
N LYS A 129 -12.64 -3.51 -10.49
CA LYS A 129 -11.57 -2.71 -11.09
C LYS A 129 -10.16 -3.18 -10.70
N MET A 130 -9.96 -3.64 -9.47
CA MET A 130 -8.66 -4.17 -9.02
C MET A 130 -8.38 -5.59 -9.56
N ILE A 131 -9.43 -6.34 -9.88
CA ILE A 131 -9.32 -7.70 -10.43
C ILE A 131 -8.89 -7.70 -11.90
N LYS A 132 -9.35 -6.72 -12.71
CA LYS A 132 -8.97 -6.63 -14.13
C LYS A 132 -7.51 -6.25 -14.39
N GLN A 133 -6.79 -5.75 -13.39
CA GLN A 133 -5.34 -5.51 -13.47
C GLN A 133 -4.51 -6.75 -13.04
N CYS A 134 -5.15 -7.82 -12.59
CA CYS A 134 -4.51 -9.05 -12.12
C CYS A 134 -4.63 -10.23 -13.11
N GLU A 135 -5.18 -10.04 -14.31
CA GLU A 135 -5.19 -11.02 -15.40
C GLU A 135 -4.06 -10.77 -16.42
#